data_AF-A0A927B8G4-F1
#
_entry.id   AF-A0A927B8G4-F1
#
_cell.length_a   1.000
_cell.length_b   1.000
_cell.length_c   1.000
_cell.angle_alpha   90.00
_cell.angle_beta   90.00
_cell.angle_gamma   90.00
#
_symmetry.space_group_name_H-M   'P 1'
#
loop_
_entity.id
_entity.type
_entity.pdbx_description
1 polymer ?
#
loop_
_entity_poly.entity_id
_entity_poly.type
_entity_poly.pdbx_seq_one_letter_code
_entity_poly.pdbx_strand_id
1 'polypeptide(L)'
;MRLVYTLGLWGLFLIVALCPTISQATHVRAGEITTKRISQTSLTYKITFTAYYDENPPPGGRDASNQANDYTICFGDGTTSNITRSSRVYINGRTSSVNSYTIVHTYPGPGTYTIGITVVNRNGGTVNLPPPSRSQEIAFFVSTTIYINAALRTNSTPIMLNPPLDSGRVGQKFCHNPAAFDIDGDSLAYRLSVPKTAQAETSCTGRNIAVYQDPTRFSTASETGGTPTFSINPTTGELCWDAPGQEGQYNFA
;
A
#
# COMPACT_ATOMS: atom_id res chain seq x y z
N MET A 1 -13.39 -52.75 -25.32
CA MET A 1 -13.38 -51.33 -25.74
C MET A 1 -13.94 -50.37 -24.68
N ARG A 2 -15.18 -50.50 -24.19
CA ARG A 2 -15.78 -49.58 -23.18
C ARG A 2 -15.00 -49.38 -21.87
N LEU A 3 -14.30 -50.41 -21.37
CA LEU A 3 -13.52 -50.34 -20.11
C LEU A 3 -12.28 -49.43 -20.22
N VAL A 4 -11.65 -49.38 -21.41
CA VAL A 4 -10.45 -48.58 -21.66
C VAL A 4 -10.79 -47.09 -21.76
N TYR A 5 -11.92 -46.76 -22.40
CA TYR A 5 -12.40 -45.38 -22.49
C TYR A 5 -12.83 -44.81 -21.15
N THR A 6 -13.43 -45.63 -20.28
CA THR A 6 -13.84 -45.21 -18.93
C THR A 6 -12.65 -44.96 -18.02
N LEU A 7 -11.64 -45.85 -18.01
CA LEU A 7 -10.39 -45.64 -17.27
C LEU A 7 -9.62 -44.39 -17.76
N GLY A 8 -9.61 -44.13 -19.07
CA GLY A 8 -9.02 -42.91 -19.63
C GLY A 8 -9.74 -41.62 -19.19
N LEU A 9 -11.07 -41.65 -19.14
CA LEU A 9 -11.89 -40.52 -18.65
C LEU A 9 -11.66 -40.25 -17.16
N TRP A 10 -11.57 -41.31 -16.33
CA TRP A 10 -11.24 -41.17 -14.91
C TRP A 10 -9.82 -40.65 -14.70
N GLY A 11 -8.85 -41.12 -15.50
CA GLY A 11 -7.48 -40.60 -15.48
C GLY A 11 -7.39 -39.12 -15.85
N LEU A 12 -8.14 -38.68 -16.88
CA LEU A 12 -8.21 -37.27 -17.27
C LEU A 12 -8.87 -36.41 -16.17
N PHE A 13 -9.94 -36.91 -15.54
CA PHE A 13 -10.61 -36.24 -14.44
C PHE A 13 -9.71 -36.10 -13.20
N LEU A 14 -8.90 -37.12 -12.90
CA LEU A 14 -7.93 -37.08 -11.81
C LEU A 14 -6.80 -36.06 -12.08
N ILE A 15 -6.33 -35.95 -13.32
CA ILE A 15 -5.29 -34.98 -13.72
C ILE A 15 -5.82 -33.54 -13.64
N VAL A 16 -7.07 -33.29 -14.03
CA VAL A 16 -7.71 -31.97 -13.89
C VAL A 16 -7.97 -31.62 -12.42
N ALA A 17 -8.34 -32.60 -11.58
CA ALA A 17 -8.55 -32.42 -10.15
C ALA A 17 -7.25 -32.23 -9.34
N LEU A 18 -6.11 -32.73 -9.83
CA LEU A 18 -4.79 -32.60 -9.21
C LEU A 18 -3.96 -31.44 -9.78
N CYS A 19 -4.54 -30.61 -10.66
CA CYS A 19 -3.85 -29.44 -11.17
C CYS A 19 -3.66 -28.45 -10.01
N PRO A 20 -2.41 -28.12 -9.63
CA PRO A 20 -2.17 -27.23 -8.49
C PRO A 20 -2.77 -25.86 -8.80
N THR A 21 -3.79 -25.46 -8.05
CA THR A 21 -4.27 -24.08 -8.07
C THR A 21 -3.21 -23.24 -7.35
N ILE A 22 -2.42 -22.50 -8.11
CA ILE A 22 -1.51 -21.50 -7.53
C ILE A 22 -2.39 -20.38 -6.96
N SER A 23 -2.67 -20.44 -5.65
CA SER A 23 -3.27 -19.33 -4.92
C SER A 23 -2.16 -18.35 -4.58
N GLN A 24 -2.01 -17.30 -5.40
CA GLN A 24 -1.16 -16.16 -5.08
C GLN A 24 -1.90 -15.26 -4.08
N ALA A 25 -1.83 -15.63 -2.80
CA ALA A 25 -2.30 -14.76 -1.73
C ALA A 25 -1.28 -13.65 -1.52
N THR A 26 -1.73 -12.40 -1.61
CA THR A 26 -0.88 -11.20 -1.65
C THR A 26 -1.46 -10.16 -0.71
N HIS A 27 -0.58 -9.52 0.09
CA HIS A 27 -1.05 -8.88 1.31
C HIS A 27 -0.24 -7.66 1.75
N VAL A 28 -0.03 -6.72 0.82
CA VAL A 28 0.34 -5.36 1.21
C VAL A 28 -0.86 -4.68 1.86
N ARG A 29 -0.67 -4.21 3.09
CA ARG A 29 -1.65 -3.49 3.91
C ARG A 29 -1.55 -1.98 3.71
N ALA A 30 -0.33 -1.46 3.61
CA ALA A 30 -0.06 -0.04 3.42
C ALA A 30 1.36 0.18 2.88
N GLY A 31 1.68 1.40 2.47
CA GLY A 31 3.04 1.79 2.16
C GLY A 31 3.21 3.29 1.98
N GLU A 32 4.45 3.75 2.16
CA GLU A 32 4.87 5.14 2.03
C GLU A 32 6.24 5.23 1.35
N ILE A 33 6.53 6.38 0.73
CA ILE A 33 7.87 6.69 0.22
C ILE A 33 8.34 7.95 0.91
N THR A 34 9.49 7.86 1.58
CA THR A 34 10.16 8.98 2.22
C THR A 34 11.49 9.27 1.52
N THR A 35 11.89 10.54 1.56
CA THR A 35 13.15 10.99 0.99
C THR A 35 13.88 11.89 1.97
N LYS A 36 15.20 11.81 1.96
CA LYS A 36 16.08 12.71 2.72
C LYS A 36 17.25 13.10 1.84
N ARG A 37 17.48 14.40 1.65
CA ARG A 37 18.71 14.86 1.02
C ARG A 37 19.89 14.54 1.93
N ILE A 38 20.91 13.84 1.42
CA ILE A 38 22.07 13.40 2.22
C ILE A 38 23.35 14.17 1.89
N SER A 39 23.30 15.08 0.93
CA SER A 39 24.43 15.91 0.51
C SER A 39 24.03 17.37 0.43
N GLN A 40 24.90 18.25 0.90
CA GLN A 40 24.73 19.70 0.79
C GLN A 40 25.19 20.24 -0.57
N THR A 41 26.09 19.54 -1.24
CA THR A 41 26.73 19.99 -2.49
C THR A 41 26.20 19.29 -3.74
N SER A 42 25.65 18.09 -3.58
CA SER A 42 24.98 17.33 -4.66
C SER A 42 23.49 17.17 -4.39
N LEU A 43 22.73 16.84 -5.44
CA LEU A 43 21.30 16.52 -5.36
C LEU A 43 21.10 15.03 -5.06
N THR A 44 21.81 14.55 -4.05
CA THR A 44 21.81 13.13 -3.65
C THR A 44 20.84 12.91 -2.51
N TYR A 45 19.93 11.95 -2.69
CA TYR A 45 18.86 11.62 -1.76
C TYR A 45 18.96 10.16 -1.35
N LYS A 46 18.74 9.91 -0.07
CA LYS A 46 18.35 8.61 0.44
C LYS A 46 16.84 8.50 0.30
N ILE A 47 16.39 7.52 -0.47
CA ILE A 47 14.97 7.24 -0.70
C ILE A 47 14.65 5.92 -0.01
N THR A 48 13.59 5.92 0.80
CA THR A 48 13.14 4.75 1.54
C THR A 48 11.68 4.49 1.21
N PHE A 49 11.42 3.30 0.67
CA PHE A 49 10.08 2.74 0.59
C PHE A 49 9.82 1.89 1.83
N THR A 50 8.75 2.21 2.54
CA THR A 50 8.27 1.43 3.68
C THR A 50 6.95 0.77 3.28
N ALA A 51 6.84 -0.54 3.46
CA ALA A 51 5.61 -1.29 3.22
C ALA A 51 5.24 -2.15 4.40
N TYR A 52 3.93 -2.26 4.63
CA TYR A 52 3.36 -3.03 5.71
C TYR A 52 2.72 -4.29 5.14
N TYR A 53 3.11 -5.46 5.65
CA TYR A 53 2.61 -6.75 5.15
C TYR A 53 1.80 -7.49 6.21
N ASP A 54 0.83 -8.29 5.76
CA ASP A 54 0.25 -9.37 6.54
C ASP A 54 1.25 -10.52 6.72
N GLU A 55 1.41 -10.99 7.95
CA GLU A 55 2.34 -12.08 8.31
C GLU A 55 1.62 -13.35 8.80
N ASN A 56 0.28 -13.34 8.71
CA ASN A 56 -0.52 -14.52 9.00
C ASN A 56 -0.15 -15.67 8.03
N PRO A 57 -0.09 -16.92 8.53
CA PRO A 57 0.21 -18.09 7.69
C PRO A 57 -0.86 -18.29 6.61
N PRO A 58 -0.55 -19.01 5.52
CA PRO A 58 -1.49 -19.28 4.44
C PRO A 58 -2.86 -19.76 4.94
N PRO A 59 -3.98 -19.22 4.40
CA PRO A 59 -4.08 -18.36 3.21
C PRO A 59 -3.75 -16.86 3.44
N GLY A 60 -3.21 -16.49 4.60
CA GLY A 60 -2.69 -15.14 4.89
C GLY A 60 -1.42 -14.77 4.12
N GLY A 61 -0.85 -13.61 4.45
CA GLY A 61 0.17 -12.96 3.64
C GLY A 61 1.63 -13.32 3.79
N ARG A 62 1.94 -14.30 4.64
CA ARG A 62 3.34 -14.67 4.92
C ARG A 62 4.15 -14.98 3.67
N ASP A 63 3.59 -15.72 2.71
CA ASP A 63 4.30 -16.12 1.49
C ASP A 63 4.60 -14.92 0.58
N ALA A 64 3.63 -14.00 0.41
CA ALA A 64 3.86 -12.76 -0.32
C ALA A 64 4.91 -11.87 0.37
N SER A 65 4.84 -11.75 1.69
CA SER A 65 5.88 -11.02 2.45
C SER A 65 7.26 -11.65 2.29
N ASN A 66 7.36 -12.98 2.22
CA ASN A 66 8.63 -13.67 1.97
C ASN A 66 9.18 -13.40 0.56
N GLN A 67 8.31 -13.29 -0.44
CA GLN A 67 8.68 -13.04 -1.84
C GLN A 67 8.93 -11.56 -2.17
N ALA A 68 8.45 -10.63 -1.34
CA ALA A 68 8.66 -9.18 -1.45
C ALA A 68 10.12 -8.79 -1.13
N ASN A 69 11.09 -9.30 -1.88
CA ASN A 69 12.51 -9.02 -1.67
C ASN A 69 12.98 -7.78 -2.39
N ASP A 70 12.37 -7.45 -3.52
CA ASP A 70 12.75 -6.29 -4.29
C ASP A 70 11.57 -5.69 -5.06
N TYR A 71 11.76 -4.44 -5.50
CA TYR A 71 10.81 -3.68 -6.30
C TYR A 71 11.53 -2.82 -7.32
N THR A 72 10.85 -2.49 -8.41
CA THR A 72 11.31 -1.43 -9.32
C THR A 72 10.88 -0.07 -8.76
N ILE A 73 11.85 0.79 -8.48
CA ILE A 73 11.61 2.20 -8.15
C ILE A 73 11.73 3.07 -9.41
N CYS A 74 10.78 3.97 -9.58
CA CYS A 74 10.83 5.01 -10.59
C CYS A 74 11.18 6.34 -9.92
N PHE A 75 12.26 6.99 -10.33
CA PHE A 75 12.73 8.21 -9.67
C PHE A 75 12.03 9.49 -10.12
N GLY A 76 11.29 9.43 -11.23
CA GLY A 76 10.58 10.57 -11.82
C GLY A 76 11.44 11.43 -12.75
N ASP A 77 12.71 11.06 -12.98
CA ASP A 77 13.65 11.73 -13.88
C ASP A 77 13.90 10.93 -15.19
N GLY A 78 13.06 9.92 -15.46
CA GLY A 78 13.22 9.00 -16.57
C GLY A 78 14.07 7.76 -16.26
N THR A 79 14.70 7.70 -15.08
CA THR A 79 15.48 6.54 -14.65
C THR A 79 14.71 5.65 -13.67
N THR A 80 15.08 4.37 -13.63
CA THR A 80 14.54 3.37 -12.72
C THR A 80 15.68 2.54 -12.13
N SER A 81 15.46 1.94 -10.97
CA SER A 81 16.38 0.95 -10.40
C SER A 81 15.63 -0.16 -9.67
N ASN A 82 16.31 -1.26 -9.40
CA ASN A 82 15.81 -2.28 -8.48
C ASN A 82 16.22 -1.90 -7.04
N ILE A 83 15.27 -1.92 -6.12
CA ILE A 83 15.53 -1.69 -4.68
C ILE A 83 15.29 -2.98 -3.92
N THR A 84 16.26 -3.40 -3.12
CA THR A 84 16.16 -4.63 -2.31
C THR A 84 15.76 -4.30 -0.87
N ARG A 85 15.05 -5.23 -0.23
CA ARG A 85 14.65 -5.13 1.17
C ARG A 85 15.86 -5.04 2.07
N SER A 86 15.98 -3.90 2.74
CA SER A 86 17.03 -3.60 3.72
C SER A 86 16.70 -4.08 5.14
N SER A 87 15.42 -4.13 5.51
CA SER A 87 14.97 -4.64 6.82
C SER A 87 13.54 -5.16 6.77
N ARG A 88 13.22 -6.06 7.71
CA ARG A 88 11.87 -6.58 8.00
C ARG A 88 11.72 -6.68 9.51
N VAL A 89 10.78 -5.93 10.07
CA VAL A 89 10.50 -5.90 11.52
C VAL A 89 9.09 -6.39 11.75
N TYR A 90 8.93 -7.46 12.53
CA TYR A 90 7.61 -7.97 12.90
C TYR A 90 6.97 -7.09 13.98
N ILE A 91 5.68 -6.82 13.83
CA ILE A 91 4.84 -6.03 14.75
C ILE A 91 3.54 -6.79 15.05
N ASN A 92 2.74 -6.29 15.98
CA ASN A 92 1.43 -6.85 16.34
C ASN A 92 1.49 -8.36 16.63
N GLY A 93 2.46 -8.80 17.44
CA GLY A 93 2.61 -10.23 17.77
C GLY A 93 2.98 -11.10 16.56
N ARG A 94 3.69 -10.53 15.57
CA ARG A 94 4.11 -11.20 14.32
C ARG A 94 2.98 -11.52 13.35
N THR A 95 1.84 -10.84 13.49
CA THR A 95 0.74 -10.89 12.50
C THR A 95 0.93 -9.86 11.39
N SER A 96 1.85 -8.91 11.55
CA SER A 96 2.24 -7.97 10.50
C SER A 96 3.73 -7.66 10.56
N SER A 97 4.27 -7.07 9.49
CA SER A 97 5.65 -6.59 9.45
C SER A 97 5.77 -5.24 8.76
N VAL A 98 6.83 -4.52 9.11
CA VAL A 98 7.32 -3.31 8.46
C VAL A 98 8.57 -3.67 7.66
N ASN A 99 8.48 -3.57 6.35
CA ASN A 99 9.58 -3.83 5.43
C ASN A 99 10.11 -2.52 4.86
N SER A 100 11.41 -2.31 4.92
CA SER A 100 12.05 -1.10 4.38
C SER A 100 12.99 -1.44 3.23
N TYR A 101 12.92 -0.66 2.16
CA TYR A 101 13.74 -0.78 0.95
C TYR A 101 14.40 0.57 0.73
N THR A 102 15.73 0.62 0.76
CA THR A 102 16.47 1.88 0.76
C THR A 102 17.45 1.93 -0.40
N ILE A 103 17.47 3.06 -1.09
CA ILE A 103 18.43 3.34 -2.16
C ILE A 103 18.93 4.78 -2.08
N VAL A 104 20.13 5.01 -2.62
CA VAL A 104 20.67 6.35 -2.82
C VAL A 104 20.56 6.69 -4.30
N HIS A 105 19.97 7.85 -4.60
CA HIS A 105 19.83 8.36 -5.97
C HIS A 105 20.33 9.79 -6.07
N THR A 106 20.93 10.16 -7.19
CA THR A 106 21.37 11.54 -7.46
C THR A 106 20.61 12.09 -8.65
N TYR A 107 19.84 13.16 -8.42
CA TYR A 107 19.07 13.81 -9.45
C TYR A 107 19.97 14.69 -10.35
N PRO A 108 19.67 14.77 -11.65
CA PRO A 108 20.51 15.49 -12.62
C PRO A 108 20.43 17.01 -12.48
N GLY A 109 19.38 17.54 -11.85
CA GLY A 109 19.20 18.97 -11.67
C GLY A 109 18.01 19.33 -10.76
N PRO A 110 17.79 20.64 -10.53
CA PRO A 110 16.57 21.12 -9.88
C PRO A 110 15.32 20.78 -10.69
N GLY A 111 14.21 20.51 -10.00
CA GLY A 111 12.95 20.15 -10.64
C GLY A 111 11.95 19.48 -9.70
N THR A 112 10.78 19.17 -10.24
CA THR A 112 9.75 18.38 -9.55
C THR A 112 9.84 16.93 -10.02
N TYR A 113 10.01 16.01 -9.08
CA TYR A 113 10.15 14.59 -9.36
C TYR A 113 9.08 13.80 -8.62
N THR A 114 8.35 12.95 -9.35
CA THR A 114 7.40 12.01 -8.75
C THR A 114 8.04 10.64 -8.68
N ILE A 115 8.39 10.23 -7.47
CA ILE A 115 8.93 8.91 -7.18
C ILE A 115 7.75 7.95 -7.04
N GLY A 116 7.82 6.80 -7.69
CA GLY A 116 6.73 5.82 -7.70
C GLY A 116 7.22 4.39 -7.58
N ILE A 117 6.44 3.57 -6.89
CA ILE A 117 6.63 2.12 -6.78
C ILE A 117 5.29 1.44 -7.00
N THR A 118 5.30 0.41 -7.84
CA THR A 118 4.19 -0.53 -7.95
C THR A 118 4.52 -1.77 -7.13
N VAL A 119 3.62 -2.13 -6.22
CA VAL A 119 3.64 -3.44 -5.57
C VAL A 119 2.53 -4.26 -6.19
N VAL A 120 2.93 -5.36 -6.83
CA VAL A 120 1.94 -6.30 -7.35
C VAL A 120 1.18 -6.90 -6.18
N ASN A 121 -0.13 -6.78 -6.33
CA ASN A 121 -1.14 -7.44 -5.54
C ASN A 121 -1.33 -6.94 -4.08
N ARG A 122 -2.58 -6.56 -3.77
CA ARG A 122 -3.06 -6.08 -2.46
C ARG A 122 -3.69 -7.19 -1.65
N ASN A 123 -4.07 -6.90 -0.40
CA ASN A 123 -4.98 -7.74 0.36
C ASN A 123 -6.27 -8.07 -0.43
N GLY A 124 -6.57 -9.36 -0.53
CA GLY A 124 -7.87 -9.88 -0.97
C GLY A 124 -8.99 -9.55 0.02
N GLY A 125 -10.24 -9.45 -0.44
CA GLY A 125 -11.39 -9.16 0.41
C GLY A 125 -11.52 -7.70 0.85
N THR A 126 -10.86 -6.78 0.14
CA THR A 126 -11.02 -5.34 0.41
C THR A 126 -12.37 -4.88 -0.11
N VAL A 127 -13.28 -4.55 0.80
CA VAL A 127 -14.71 -4.36 0.53
C VAL A 127 -14.97 -3.15 -0.36
N ASN A 128 -14.25 -2.06 -0.14
CA ASN A 128 -14.42 -0.82 -0.91
C ASN A 128 -13.63 -0.78 -2.23
N LEU A 129 -13.11 -1.92 -2.67
CA LEU A 129 -12.46 -2.14 -3.97
C LEU A 129 -13.16 -3.28 -4.73
N PRO A 130 -14.38 -3.06 -5.27
CA PRO A 130 -15.19 -4.12 -5.86
C PRO A 130 -14.65 -4.66 -7.21
N PRO A 131 -14.87 -5.95 -7.51
CA PRO A 131 -15.45 -6.95 -6.61
C PRO A 131 -14.44 -7.36 -5.51
N PRO A 132 -14.84 -7.43 -4.22
CA PRO A 132 -13.89 -7.70 -3.12
C PRO A 132 -13.13 -9.03 -3.26
N SER A 133 -13.74 -10.02 -3.91
CA SER A 133 -13.13 -11.32 -4.20
C SER A 133 -11.94 -11.26 -5.18
N ARG A 134 -11.75 -10.14 -5.87
CA ARG A 134 -10.66 -9.89 -6.81
C ARG A 134 -9.85 -8.66 -6.44
N SER A 135 -10.00 -8.11 -5.23
CA SER A 135 -9.24 -6.92 -4.82
C SER A 135 -7.74 -7.16 -4.79
N GLN A 136 -7.31 -8.41 -4.64
CA GLN A 136 -5.91 -8.83 -4.72
C GLN A 136 -5.30 -8.64 -6.10
N GLU A 137 -6.11 -8.63 -7.17
CA GLU A 137 -5.63 -8.43 -8.54
C GLU A 137 -5.39 -6.94 -8.87
N ILE A 138 -5.83 -6.04 -7.99
CA ILE A 138 -5.63 -4.61 -8.15
C ILE A 138 -4.24 -4.26 -7.59
N ALA A 139 -3.27 -3.98 -8.46
CA ALA A 139 -1.92 -3.59 -8.03
C ALA A 139 -1.95 -2.37 -7.10
N PHE A 140 -1.10 -2.35 -6.08
CA PHE A 140 -0.89 -1.21 -5.19
C PHE A 140 0.14 -0.26 -5.81
N PHE A 141 -0.17 1.04 -5.86
CA PHE A 141 0.78 2.05 -6.32
C PHE A 141 0.91 3.14 -5.27
N VAL A 142 2.14 3.39 -4.84
CA VAL A 142 2.49 4.49 -3.93
C VAL A 142 3.41 5.45 -4.67
N SER A 143 3.19 6.75 -4.43
CA SER A 143 4.04 7.79 -5.00
C SER A 143 4.21 8.95 -4.03
N THR A 144 5.39 9.55 -4.05
CA THR A 144 5.67 10.84 -3.41
C THR A 144 6.22 11.80 -4.45
N THR A 145 5.88 13.08 -4.32
CA THR A 145 6.40 14.13 -5.19
C THR A 145 7.30 15.04 -4.38
N ILE A 146 8.55 15.18 -4.83
CA ILE A 146 9.52 16.07 -4.22
C ILE A 146 9.81 17.25 -5.15
N TYR A 147 10.08 18.41 -4.56
CA TYR A 147 10.55 19.57 -5.27
C TYR A 147 12.00 19.85 -4.87
N ILE A 148 12.90 19.73 -5.84
CA ILE A 148 14.32 19.94 -5.67
C ILE A 148 14.67 21.33 -6.15
N ASN A 149 15.16 22.17 -5.25
CA ASN A 149 15.62 23.52 -5.53
C ASN A 149 16.96 23.75 -4.80
N ALA A 150 17.90 24.43 -5.45
CA ALA A 150 19.19 24.79 -4.86
C ALA A 150 19.07 25.69 -3.62
N ALA A 151 17.99 26.48 -3.51
CA ALA A 151 17.71 27.33 -2.35
C ALA A 151 17.17 26.55 -1.14
N LEU A 152 16.50 25.41 -1.40
CA LEU A 152 16.12 24.47 -0.34
C LEU A 152 17.42 23.79 0.09
N ARG A 153 17.76 23.91 1.37
CA ARG A 153 18.96 23.29 1.94
C ARG A 153 18.78 21.76 1.95
N THR A 154 19.26 21.11 2.99
CA THR A 154 18.91 19.71 3.25
C THR A 154 17.43 19.69 3.65
N ASN A 155 16.60 19.00 2.87
CA ASN A 155 15.17 18.83 3.15
C ASN A 155 14.81 17.34 3.14
N SER A 156 13.81 16.98 3.92
CA SER A 156 13.29 15.63 4.06
C SER A 156 11.78 15.66 3.86
N THR A 157 11.21 14.54 3.43
CA THR A 157 9.76 14.38 3.52
C THR A 157 9.37 14.03 4.96
N PRO A 158 8.12 14.29 5.37
CA PRO A 158 7.61 13.86 6.67
C PRO A 158 7.65 12.33 6.77
N ILE A 159 7.78 11.82 7.99
CA ILE A 159 7.69 10.39 8.32
C ILE A 159 6.42 10.12 9.11
N MET A 160 5.74 8.99 8.88
CA MET A 160 4.60 8.58 9.69
C MET A 160 5.08 7.71 10.85
N LEU A 161 4.79 8.12 12.09
CA LEU A 161 5.27 7.44 13.29
C LEU A 161 4.29 6.38 13.81
N ASN A 162 3.01 6.47 13.42
CA ASN A 162 1.99 5.51 13.78
C ASN A 162 1.57 4.68 12.56
N PRO A 163 1.92 3.39 12.50
CA PRO A 163 1.53 2.49 11.40
C PRO A 163 0.01 2.45 11.18
N PRO A 164 -0.49 2.49 9.92
CA PRO A 164 -1.92 2.46 9.62
C PRO A 164 -2.46 1.02 9.63
N LEU A 165 -2.31 0.31 10.76
CA LEU A 165 -2.71 -1.10 10.95
C LEU A 165 -3.76 -1.26 12.05
N ASP A 166 -4.70 -0.33 12.12
CA ASP A 166 -5.72 -0.33 13.18
C ASP A 166 -6.97 -1.12 12.80
N SER A 167 -7.76 -1.43 13.81
CA SER A 167 -9.07 -2.08 13.68
C SER A 167 -10.13 -1.24 14.37
N GLY A 168 -11.19 -0.91 13.63
CA GLY A 168 -12.39 -0.29 14.17
C GLY A 168 -13.42 -1.32 14.62
N ARG A 169 -14.48 -0.86 15.29
CA ARG A 169 -15.66 -1.67 15.60
C ARG A 169 -16.84 -1.15 14.81
N VAL A 170 -17.69 -2.06 14.34
CA VAL A 170 -18.93 -1.66 13.67
C VAL A 170 -19.82 -0.87 14.62
N GLY A 171 -20.35 0.25 14.14
CA GLY A 171 -21.22 1.17 14.88
C GLY A 171 -20.50 2.07 15.89
N GLN A 172 -19.16 2.02 15.98
CA GLN A 172 -18.38 2.88 16.88
C GLN A 172 -17.43 3.77 16.10
N LYS A 173 -17.25 5.01 16.56
CA LYS A 173 -16.34 5.95 15.92
C LYS A 173 -14.92 5.39 15.95
N PHE A 174 -14.31 5.30 14.79
CA PHE A 174 -12.93 4.87 14.60
C PHE A 174 -12.09 6.08 14.22
N CYS A 175 -10.97 6.33 14.91
CA CYS A 175 -10.01 7.36 14.50
C CYS A 175 -8.58 6.81 14.50
N HIS A 176 -7.79 7.29 13.56
CA HIS A 176 -6.37 7.02 13.42
C HIS A 176 -5.63 8.33 13.15
N ASN A 177 -4.53 8.56 13.85
CA ASN A 177 -3.61 9.64 13.53
C ASN A 177 -2.27 9.03 13.10
N PRO A 178 -1.73 9.33 11.90
CA PRO A 178 -0.46 8.79 11.43
C PRO A 178 0.74 9.33 12.23
N ALA A 179 0.52 10.32 13.10
CA ALA A 179 1.54 11.02 13.89
C ALA A 179 2.71 11.47 12.99
N ALA A 180 2.37 12.10 11.86
CA ALA A 180 3.39 12.49 10.89
C ALA A 180 4.28 13.59 11.48
N PHE A 181 5.58 13.44 11.25
CA PHE A 181 6.61 14.29 11.82
C PHE A 181 7.58 14.74 10.74
N ASP A 182 7.88 16.04 10.72
CA ASP A 182 8.88 16.64 9.86
C ASP A 182 10.07 17.10 10.69
N ILE A 183 11.25 16.58 10.36
CA ILE A 183 12.48 16.88 11.11
C ILE A 183 13.04 18.27 10.78
N ASP A 184 12.68 18.83 9.63
CA ASP A 184 13.15 20.12 9.16
C ASP A 184 12.24 21.26 9.67
N GLY A 185 11.11 20.91 10.30
CA GLY A 185 10.18 21.85 10.93
C GLY A 185 9.14 22.41 9.96
N ASP A 186 8.97 21.77 8.81
CA ASP A 186 7.97 22.17 7.82
C ASP A 186 6.55 22.00 8.37
N SER A 187 5.65 22.90 7.96
CA SER A 187 4.23 22.76 8.27
C SER A 187 3.61 21.62 7.46
N LEU A 188 2.81 20.78 8.13
CA LEU A 188 2.15 19.64 7.51
C LEU A 188 0.69 19.93 7.19
N ALA A 189 0.23 19.43 6.05
CA ALA A 189 -1.15 19.49 5.62
C ALA A 189 -1.60 18.12 5.10
N TYR A 190 -2.85 17.77 5.40
CA TYR A 190 -3.39 16.45 5.13
C TYR A 190 -4.65 16.53 4.27
N ARG A 191 -4.81 15.56 3.37
CA ARG A 191 -6.05 15.36 2.62
C ARG A 191 -6.17 13.89 2.27
N LEU A 192 -7.41 13.42 2.19
CA LEU A 192 -7.71 12.12 1.61
C LEU A 192 -7.51 12.15 0.09
N SER A 193 -7.10 11.02 -0.45
CA SER A 193 -6.93 10.79 -1.88
C SER A 193 -7.53 9.44 -2.28
N VAL A 194 -7.87 9.30 -3.57
CA VAL A 194 -8.34 8.01 -4.08
C VAL A 194 -7.12 7.08 -4.20
N PRO A 195 -7.17 5.85 -3.62
CA PRO A 195 -6.09 4.89 -3.76
C PRO A 195 -5.73 4.64 -5.22
N LYS A 196 -4.43 4.53 -5.52
CA LYS A 196 -3.93 4.38 -6.88
C LYS A 196 -3.56 2.94 -7.21
N THR A 197 -3.76 2.55 -8.45
CA THR A 197 -3.30 1.29 -9.06
C THR A 197 -2.38 1.58 -10.24
N ALA A 198 -1.72 0.55 -10.76
CA ALA A 198 -0.86 0.64 -11.93
C ALA A 198 -1.14 -0.53 -12.89
N GLN A 199 -0.74 -0.38 -14.16
CA GLN A 199 -1.05 -1.35 -15.21
C GLN A 199 -0.17 -2.61 -15.15
N ALA A 200 1.09 -2.44 -14.75
CA ALA A 200 2.10 -3.49 -14.68
C ALA A 200 3.05 -3.22 -13.51
N GLU A 201 3.75 -4.25 -13.04
CA GLU A 201 4.70 -4.19 -11.92
C GLU A 201 5.82 -3.16 -12.09
N THR A 202 6.24 -2.89 -13.33
CA THR A 202 7.28 -1.92 -13.66
C THR A 202 6.72 -0.54 -14.02
N SER A 203 5.42 -0.32 -13.81
CA SER A 203 4.78 0.96 -14.16
C SER A 203 5.26 2.09 -13.26
N CYS A 204 5.72 3.17 -13.87
CA CYS A 204 6.09 4.41 -13.19
C CYS A 204 4.95 5.39 -13.01
N THR A 205 3.74 5.06 -13.48
CA THR A 205 2.57 5.92 -13.40
C THR A 205 1.43 5.18 -12.71
N GLY A 206 0.84 5.85 -11.74
CA GLY A 206 -0.36 5.39 -11.03
C GLY A 206 -1.60 6.11 -11.52
N ARG A 207 -2.72 5.40 -11.53
CA ARG A 207 -4.06 5.93 -11.80
C ARG A 207 -4.97 5.66 -10.62
N ASN A 208 -5.93 6.55 -10.37
CA ASN A 208 -6.95 6.31 -9.37
C ASN A 208 -7.70 5.01 -9.70
N ILE A 209 -8.04 4.23 -8.68
CA ILE A 209 -8.86 3.04 -8.86
C ILE A 209 -10.28 3.50 -9.19
N ALA A 210 -10.72 3.28 -10.42
CA ALA A 210 -12.01 3.77 -10.91
C ALA A 210 -13.21 3.21 -10.12
N VAL A 211 -13.06 2.00 -9.57
CA VAL A 211 -14.12 1.31 -8.82
C VAL A 211 -14.10 1.61 -7.32
N TYR A 212 -13.18 2.46 -6.84
CA TYR A 212 -13.07 2.82 -5.43
C TYR A 212 -14.39 3.37 -4.89
N GLN A 213 -14.79 2.88 -3.72
CA GLN A 213 -15.99 3.33 -3.02
C GLN A 213 -15.59 4.06 -1.73
N ASP A 214 -16.21 5.23 -1.53
CA ASP A 214 -16.06 5.98 -0.28
C ASP A 214 -16.53 5.14 0.92
N PRO A 215 -15.77 5.06 2.03
CA PRO A 215 -16.15 4.28 3.22
C PRO A 215 -17.52 4.63 3.80
N THR A 216 -18.00 5.87 3.66
CA THR A 216 -19.33 6.25 4.16
C THR A 216 -20.46 5.48 3.49
N ARG A 217 -20.24 4.91 2.29
CA ARG A 217 -21.22 4.03 1.60
C ARG A 217 -21.51 2.73 2.36
N PHE A 218 -20.63 2.35 3.27
CA PHE A 218 -20.75 1.15 4.11
C PHE A 218 -21.20 1.49 5.52
N SER A 219 -21.77 2.67 5.72
CA SER A 219 -22.24 3.19 7.01
C SER A 219 -23.73 3.50 6.92
N THR A 220 -24.47 3.21 7.99
CA THR A 220 -25.92 3.49 8.06
C THR A 220 -26.23 4.76 8.86
N ALA A 221 -25.50 4.98 9.95
CA ALA A 221 -25.58 6.16 10.80
C ALA A 221 -24.21 6.43 11.46
N SER A 222 -24.01 7.65 11.98
CA SER A 222 -22.92 7.93 12.92
C SER A 222 -23.14 7.24 14.27
N GLU A 223 -22.12 7.19 15.12
CA GLU A 223 -22.18 6.64 16.48
C GLU A 223 -23.28 7.28 17.34
N THR A 224 -23.61 8.54 17.06
CA THR A 224 -24.67 9.31 17.73
C THR A 224 -26.03 9.28 17.02
N GLY A 225 -26.18 8.47 15.97
CA GLY A 225 -27.42 8.32 15.20
C GLY A 225 -27.65 9.34 14.09
N GLY A 226 -26.63 10.12 13.71
CA GLY A 226 -26.67 11.11 12.64
C GLY A 226 -26.13 10.61 11.30
N THR A 227 -25.77 11.53 10.39
CA THR A 227 -25.15 11.20 9.10
C THR A 227 -23.72 10.68 9.28
N PRO A 228 -23.37 9.53 8.68
CA PRO A 228 -22.02 9.02 8.82
C PRO A 228 -20.99 9.86 8.05
N THR A 229 -19.76 9.91 8.56
CA THR A 229 -18.66 10.68 7.98
C THR A 229 -17.38 9.87 7.88
N PHE A 230 -16.57 10.17 6.87
CA PHE A 230 -15.20 9.68 6.71
C PHE A 230 -14.33 10.86 6.27
N SER A 231 -13.48 11.36 7.17
CA SER A 231 -12.75 12.60 6.93
C SER A 231 -11.43 12.64 7.68
N ILE A 232 -10.48 13.42 7.15
CA ILE A 232 -9.19 13.70 7.80
C ILE A 232 -9.11 15.17 8.18
N ASN A 233 -8.63 15.46 9.38
CA ASN A 233 -8.33 16.83 9.79
C ASN A 233 -7.13 17.36 8.99
N PRO A 234 -7.27 18.48 8.26
CA PRO A 234 -6.23 18.96 7.34
C PRO A 234 -4.98 19.50 8.05
N THR A 235 -5.02 19.72 9.36
CA THR A 235 -3.91 20.27 10.15
C THR A 235 -3.31 19.23 11.10
N THR A 236 -4.13 18.38 11.73
CA THR A 236 -3.64 17.39 12.70
C THR A 236 -3.39 16.01 12.09
N GLY A 237 -3.93 15.74 10.90
CA GLY A 237 -3.88 14.43 10.26
C GLY A 237 -4.77 13.38 10.91
N GLU A 238 -5.60 13.74 11.90
CA GLU A 238 -6.55 12.81 12.51
C GLU A 238 -7.63 12.40 11.50
N LEU A 239 -7.59 11.15 11.07
CA LEU A 239 -8.59 10.49 10.26
C LEU A 239 -9.67 9.92 11.17
N CYS A 240 -10.93 10.20 10.90
CA CYS A 240 -12.05 9.58 11.61
C CYS A 240 -13.11 9.04 10.65
N TRP A 241 -13.59 7.84 10.96
CA TRP A 241 -14.77 7.21 10.39
C TRP A 241 -15.84 7.08 11.47
N ASP A 242 -16.96 7.77 11.29
CA ASP A 242 -18.06 7.83 12.26
C ASP A 242 -19.37 7.45 11.57
N ALA A 243 -19.90 6.23 11.66
CA ALA A 243 -19.31 5.02 12.24
C ALA A 243 -19.34 3.89 11.20
N PRO A 244 -18.29 3.05 11.10
CA PRO A 244 -18.25 1.93 10.17
C PRO A 244 -19.48 1.04 10.34
N GLY A 245 -20.23 0.75 9.28
CA GLY A 245 -21.49 -0.02 9.35
C GLY A 245 -21.37 -1.47 8.90
N GLN A 246 -20.25 -1.88 8.30
CA GLN A 246 -20.05 -3.23 7.78
C GLN A 246 -18.65 -3.75 8.12
N GLU A 247 -18.58 -4.99 8.59
CA GLU A 247 -17.31 -5.69 8.83
C GLU A 247 -16.54 -5.95 7.53
N GLY A 248 -15.22 -5.77 7.56
CA GLY A 248 -14.35 -6.05 6.43
C GLY A 248 -13.06 -5.25 6.43
N GLN A 249 -12.27 -5.42 5.37
CA GLN A 249 -11.07 -4.62 5.13
C GLN A 249 -11.39 -3.45 4.21
N TYR A 250 -10.85 -2.29 4.53
CA TYR A 250 -11.06 -1.04 3.79
C TYR A 250 -9.72 -0.41 3.44
N ASN A 251 -9.65 0.17 2.25
CA ASN A 251 -8.48 0.88 1.76
C ASN A 251 -8.78 2.38 1.66
N PHE A 252 -7.82 3.23 1.98
CA PHE A 252 -7.89 4.68 1.83
C PHE A 252 -6.47 5.23 1.69
N ALA A 253 -6.35 6.45 1.17
CA ALA A 253 -5.09 7.12 0.89
C ALA A 253 -5.25 8.64 1.05
#